data_AF-A0A2X2BYQ3-F1
#
_entry.id   AF-A0A2X2BYQ3-F1
#
_cell.length_a   1.000
_cell.length_b   1.000
_cell.length_c   1.000
_cell.angle_alpha   90.00
_cell.angle_beta   90.00
_cell.angle_gamma   90.00
#
_symmetry.space_group_name_H-M   'P 1'
#
loop_
_entity.id
_entity.type
_entity.pdbx_description
1 polymer ?
#
loop_
_entity_poly.entity_id
_entity_poly.type
_entity_poly.pdbx_seq_one_letter_code
_entity_poly.pdbx_strand_id
1 'polypeptide(L)'
;MTSQSEIQLTHPSGALYMAEPKGQEEWILSWPEGSRRFFGNRREATSELKREVSARPAAWDSECAHDLTTYHGMIGAYRRLLQANPGKALVIEHESFAILLGENYVANCGAYHDGAPYIDHSCDLLESWWESRGCWCWDETPEQSASRVLNPVFVDID
;
A
#
# COMPACT_ATOMS: atom_id res chain seq x y z
N MET A 1 24.95 -15.64 -24.36
CA MET A 1 24.52 -15.92 -22.97
C MET A 1 23.75 -14.70 -22.49
N THR A 2 22.43 -14.80 -22.37
CA THR A 2 21.58 -13.74 -21.83
C THR A 2 21.83 -13.65 -20.33
N SER A 3 22.49 -12.57 -19.90
CA SER A 3 22.68 -12.26 -18.49
C SER A 3 21.30 -12.04 -17.87
N GLN A 4 20.87 -12.92 -16.97
CA GLN A 4 19.70 -12.65 -16.14
C GLN A 4 20.08 -11.53 -15.18
N SER A 5 19.32 -10.43 -15.17
CA SER A 5 19.54 -9.33 -14.23
C SER A 5 18.98 -9.66 -12.85
N GLU A 6 19.42 -8.95 -11.82
CA GLU A 6 18.75 -8.98 -10.53
C GLU A 6 17.32 -8.42 -10.61
N ILE A 7 16.51 -8.72 -9.61
CA ILE A 7 15.18 -8.13 -9.39
C ILE A 7 15.23 -7.45 -8.03
N GLN A 8 14.76 -6.22 -7.94
CA GLN A 8 14.61 -5.50 -6.69
C GLN A 8 13.15 -5.05 -6.58
N LEU A 9 12.57 -5.27 -5.40
CA LEU A 9 11.25 -4.79 -5.02
C LEU A 9 11.37 -4.08 -3.68
N THR A 10 10.82 -2.88 -3.58
CA THR A 10 10.72 -2.16 -2.32
C THR A 10 9.36 -2.45 -1.73
N HIS A 11 9.36 -3.05 -0.55
CA HIS A 11 8.15 -3.25 0.23
C HIS A 11 7.67 -1.90 0.81
N PRO A 12 6.37 -1.66 1.04
CA PRO A 12 5.85 -0.39 1.55
C PRO A 12 6.43 0.12 2.88
N SER A 13 7.13 -0.74 3.62
CA SER A 13 7.91 -0.33 4.82
C SER A 13 9.31 0.24 4.50
N GLY A 14 9.67 0.38 3.21
CA GLY A 14 11.03 0.70 2.77
C GLY A 14 12.00 -0.50 2.74
N ALA A 15 11.55 -1.69 3.13
CA ALA A 15 12.37 -2.89 3.12
C ALA A 15 12.68 -3.36 1.69
N LEU A 16 13.94 -3.70 1.43
CA LEU A 16 14.38 -4.18 0.12
C LEU A 16 14.24 -5.70 0.02
N TYR A 17 13.55 -6.15 -1.02
CA TYR A 17 13.40 -7.54 -1.40
C TYR A 17 14.14 -7.74 -2.71
N MET A 18 14.98 -8.77 -2.80
CA MET A 18 15.81 -9.01 -3.97
C MET A 18 15.68 -10.44 -4.47
N ALA A 19 15.84 -10.62 -5.78
CA ALA A 19 16.08 -11.92 -6.38
C ALA A 19 17.37 -11.86 -7.21
N GLU A 20 18.40 -12.60 -6.77
CA GLU A 20 19.68 -12.73 -7.45
C GLU A 20 19.74 -14.04 -8.25
N PRO A 21 20.08 -14.01 -9.54
CA PRO A 21 20.27 -15.25 -10.29
C PRO A 21 21.59 -15.94 -9.88
N LYS A 22 21.53 -17.27 -9.71
CA LYS A 22 22.68 -18.16 -9.49
C LYS A 22 22.69 -19.25 -10.56
N GLY A 23 22.99 -18.87 -11.81
CA GLY A 23 23.02 -19.81 -12.94
C GLY A 23 21.77 -19.66 -13.83
N GLN A 24 21.35 -20.75 -14.48
CA GLN A 24 20.27 -20.67 -15.48
C GLN A 24 18.86 -20.71 -14.88
N GLU A 25 18.68 -21.47 -13.79
CA GLU A 25 17.35 -21.75 -13.20
C GLU A 25 17.33 -21.63 -11.68
N GLU A 26 18.39 -21.15 -11.05
CA GLU A 26 18.43 -20.93 -9.60
C GLU A 26 18.46 -19.43 -9.29
N TRP A 27 17.68 -19.04 -8.28
CA TRP A 27 17.58 -17.69 -7.77
C TRP A 27 17.71 -17.71 -6.25
N ILE A 28 18.36 -16.70 -5.69
CA ILE A 28 18.34 -16.40 -4.26
C ILE A 28 17.36 -15.27 -4.05
N LEU A 29 16.25 -15.57 -3.40
CA LEU A 29 15.30 -14.56 -2.93
C LEU A 29 15.76 -14.11 -1.54
N SER A 30 15.86 -12.81 -1.32
CA SER A 30 16.31 -12.24 -0.04
C SER A 30 15.42 -11.08 0.38
N TRP A 31 15.31 -10.91 1.69
CA TRP A 31 14.55 -9.88 2.40
C TRP A 31 15.23 -9.64 3.75
N PRO A 32 14.85 -8.60 4.53
CA PRO A 32 15.59 -8.23 5.75
C PRO A 32 15.72 -9.36 6.77
N GLU A 33 14.69 -10.20 6.89
CA GLU A 33 14.61 -11.28 7.90
C GLU A 33 15.17 -12.62 7.39
N GLY A 34 15.68 -12.71 6.16
CA GLY A 34 16.27 -13.95 5.66
C GLY A 34 16.34 -14.08 4.14
N SER A 35 16.71 -15.28 3.69
CA SER A 35 16.79 -15.61 2.27
C SER A 35 16.38 -17.05 2.02
N ARG A 36 15.98 -17.33 0.77
CA ARG A 36 15.55 -18.65 0.31
C ARG A 36 16.03 -18.91 -1.10
N ARG A 37 16.44 -20.14 -1.36
CA ARG A 37 16.68 -20.63 -2.73
C ARG A 37 15.36 -20.87 -3.45
N PHE A 38 15.31 -20.46 -4.71
CA PHE A 38 14.18 -20.64 -5.59
C PHE A 38 14.67 -21.21 -6.92
N PHE A 39 14.05 -22.30 -7.38
CA PHE A 39 14.37 -22.91 -8.66
C PHE A 39 13.25 -22.63 -9.65
N GLY A 40 13.58 -21.96 -10.75
CA GLY A 40 12.64 -21.53 -11.77
C GLY A 40 13.20 -20.42 -12.65
N ASN A 41 12.34 -19.90 -13.52
CA ASN A 41 12.70 -18.80 -14.40
C ASN A 41 12.50 -17.43 -13.72
N ARG A 42 13.01 -16.36 -14.36
CA ARG A 42 12.89 -14.98 -13.86
C ARG A 42 11.46 -14.58 -13.50
N ARG A 43 10.47 -14.98 -14.30
CA ARG A 43 9.06 -14.59 -14.12
C ARG A 43 8.50 -15.25 -12.86
N GLU A 44 8.83 -16.50 -12.63
CA GLU A 44 8.43 -17.24 -11.44
C GLU A 44 9.11 -16.68 -10.19
N ALA A 45 10.43 -16.41 -10.26
CA ALA A 45 11.17 -15.77 -9.16
C ALA A 45 10.60 -14.39 -8.80
N THR A 46 10.21 -13.59 -9.81
CA THR A 46 9.54 -12.29 -9.60
C THR A 46 8.18 -12.46 -8.92
N SER A 47 7.40 -13.45 -9.36
CA SER A 47 6.06 -13.70 -8.82
C SER A 47 6.15 -14.14 -7.36
N GLU A 48 7.14 -14.97 -7.05
CA GLU A 48 7.40 -15.42 -5.69
C GLU A 48 7.90 -14.28 -4.78
N LEU A 49 8.78 -13.42 -5.28
CA LEU A 49 9.24 -12.25 -4.54
C LEU A 49 8.08 -11.28 -4.24
N LYS A 50 7.17 -11.05 -5.20
CA LYS A 50 5.95 -10.26 -5.00
C LYS A 50 5.03 -10.88 -3.96
N ARG A 51 4.91 -12.21 -3.95
CA ARG A 51 4.12 -12.93 -2.96
C ARG A 51 4.69 -12.74 -1.55
N GLU A 52 6.01 -12.85 -1.38
CA GLU A 52 6.68 -12.60 -0.09
C GLU A 52 6.52 -11.16 0.38
N VAL A 53 6.65 -10.18 -0.53
CA VAL A 53 6.35 -8.76 -0.24
C VAL A 53 4.90 -8.58 0.23
N SER A 54 3.95 -9.28 -0.39
CA SER A 54 2.53 -9.13 -0.07
C SER A 54 2.11 -9.87 1.20
N ALA A 55 2.75 -11.00 1.50
CA ALA A 55 2.43 -11.89 2.61
C ALA A 55 2.99 -11.41 3.95
N ARG A 56 3.95 -10.49 3.94
CA ARG A 56 4.52 -9.93 5.17
C ARG A 56 3.70 -8.71 5.58
N PRO A 57 3.05 -8.73 6.75
CA PRO A 57 2.43 -7.52 7.26
C PRO A 57 3.53 -6.48 7.39
N ALA A 58 3.35 -5.35 6.73
CA ALA A 58 4.21 -4.22 6.94
C ALA A 58 4.22 -3.93 8.44
N ALA A 59 5.41 -3.73 9.03
CA ALA A 59 5.65 -3.66 10.48
C ALA A 59 4.78 -2.66 11.28
N TRP A 60 3.87 -1.94 10.63
CA TRP A 60 2.84 -1.06 11.18
C TRP A 60 1.74 -1.75 12.00
N ASP A 61 1.66 -3.08 12.00
CA ASP A 61 0.66 -3.79 12.81
C ASP A 61 0.98 -3.81 14.31
N SER A 62 2.26 -3.67 14.68
CA SER A 62 2.71 -3.61 16.06
C SER A 62 2.88 -2.16 16.54
N GLU A 63 1.88 -1.68 17.29
CA GLU A 63 2.07 -0.73 18.40
C GLU A 63 2.54 0.70 18.12
N CYS A 64 2.54 1.22 16.89
CA CYS A 64 2.48 2.67 16.75
C CYS A 64 1.02 3.09 16.96
N ALA A 65 0.73 3.75 18.09
CA ALA A 65 -0.38 4.70 18.13
C ALA A 65 -0.29 5.52 16.84
N HIS A 66 -1.32 5.45 15.99
CA HIS A 66 -1.28 6.10 14.68
C HIS A 66 -1.13 7.59 14.92
N ASP A 67 0.10 8.07 14.86
CA ASP A 67 0.37 9.48 14.85
C ASP A 67 -0.19 10.00 13.54
N LEU A 68 -1.43 10.48 13.60
CA LEU A 68 -2.19 10.99 12.47
C LEU A 68 -1.55 12.25 11.87
N THR A 69 -0.47 12.76 12.45
CA THR A 69 0.34 13.84 11.83
C THR A 69 1.36 13.30 10.83
N THR A 70 1.60 11.98 10.81
CA THR A 70 2.56 11.33 9.90
C THR A 70 1.85 10.59 8.77
N TYR A 71 2.51 10.50 7.61
CA TYR A 71 1.99 9.78 6.44
C TYR A 71 1.69 8.32 6.79
N HIS A 72 2.66 7.64 7.40
CA HIS A 72 2.52 6.24 7.77
C HIS A 72 1.44 6.02 8.84
N GLY A 73 1.30 6.93 9.82
CA GLY A 73 0.23 6.85 10.80
C GLY A 73 -1.15 6.99 10.15
N MET A 74 -1.32 7.95 9.24
CA MET A 74 -2.58 8.15 8.53
C MET A 74 -2.95 6.95 7.63
N ILE A 75 -2.00 6.48 6.80
CA ILE A 75 -2.23 5.31 5.94
C ILE A 75 -2.47 4.05 6.76
N GLY A 76 -1.76 3.87 7.88
CA GLY A 76 -1.98 2.78 8.81
C GLY A 76 -3.40 2.80 9.40
N ALA A 77 -3.90 3.98 9.75
CA ALA A 77 -5.25 4.15 10.26
C ALA A 77 -6.32 3.86 9.18
N TYR A 78 -6.16 4.40 7.96
CA TYR A 78 -7.05 4.08 6.83
C TYR A 78 -7.08 2.58 6.53
N ARG A 79 -5.92 1.93 6.49
CA ARG A 79 -5.82 0.49 6.26
C ARG A 79 -6.64 -0.30 7.28
N ARG A 80 -6.48 -0.02 8.57
CA ARG A 80 -7.22 -0.75 9.62
C ARG A 80 -8.72 -0.51 9.54
N LEU A 81 -9.14 0.72 9.26
CA LEU A 81 -10.55 1.06 9.07
C LEU A 81 -11.15 0.27 7.91
N LEU A 82 -10.44 0.18 6.78
CA LEU A 82 -10.90 -0.54 5.60
C LEU A 82 -10.84 -2.06 5.78
N GLN A 83 -9.81 -2.60 6.44
CA GLN A 83 -9.73 -4.02 6.79
C GLN A 83 -10.89 -4.45 7.72
N ALA A 84 -11.31 -3.57 8.63
CA ALA A 84 -12.47 -3.81 9.49
C ALA A 84 -13.81 -3.68 8.76
N ASN A 85 -13.84 -3.11 7.56
CA ASN A 85 -15.04 -2.83 6.78
C ASN A 85 -14.85 -3.31 5.32
N PRO A 86 -14.76 -4.63 5.08
CA PRO A 86 -14.56 -5.17 3.74
C PRO A 86 -15.71 -4.78 2.80
N GLY A 87 -15.37 -4.49 1.54
CA GLY A 87 -16.34 -4.04 0.52
C GLY A 87 -16.78 -2.59 0.66
N LYS A 88 -16.07 -1.78 1.46
CA LYS A 88 -16.37 -0.35 1.64
C LYS A 88 -15.19 0.54 1.28
N ALA A 89 -15.52 1.75 0.84
CA ALA A 89 -14.59 2.85 0.69
C ALA A 89 -14.76 3.84 1.85
N LEU A 90 -13.66 4.41 2.33
CA LEU A 90 -13.65 5.45 3.36
C LEU A 90 -13.69 6.82 2.67
N VAL A 91 -14.63 7.67 3.05
CA VAL A 91 -14.69 9.05 2.53
C VAL A 91 -13.57 9.87 3.15
N ILE A 92 -12.61 10.30 2.32
CA ILE A 92 -11.46 11.10 2.77
C ILE A 92 -11.59 12.57 2.37
N GLU A 93 -12.36 12.89 1.33
CA GLU A 93 -12.67 14.26 0.89
C GLU A 93 -14.03 14.31 0.17
N HIS A 94 -14.42 15.48 -0.35
CA HIS A 94 -15.54 15.57 -1.28
C HIS A 94 -15.20 14.80 -2.56
N GLU A 95 -16.04 13.84 -2.94
CA GLU A 95 -15.84 13.00 -4.14
C GLU A 95 -14.50 12.24 -4.18
N SER A 96 -13.91 11.98 -3.00
CA SER A 96 -12.61 11.31 -2.88
C SER A 96 -12.65 10.27 -1.76
N PHE A 97 -12.21 9.06 -2.08
CA PHE A 97 -12.30 7.92 -1.19
C PHE A 97 -10.95 7.22 -1.04
N ALA A 98 -10.67 6.70 0.16
CA ALA A 98 -9.65 5.70 0.37
C ALA A 98 -10.25 4.31 0.23
N ILE A 99 -9.57 3.42 -0.49
CA ILE A 99 -9.99 2.05 -0.75
C ILE A 99 -8.84 1.09 -0.42
N LEU A 100 -9.20 -0.15 -0.08
CA LEU A 100 -8.23 -1.21 0.17
C LEU A 100 -8.17 -2.15 -1.04
N LEU A 101 -7.03 -2.18 -1.71
CA LEU A 101 -6.75 -3.11 -2.79
C LEU A 101 -5.91 -4.27 -2.24
N GLY A 102 -6.43 -5.49 -2.40
CA GLY A 102 -5.85 -6.67 -1.74
C GLY A 102 -5.97 -6.57 -0.23
N GLU A 103 -4.96 -7.05 0.50
CA GLU A 103 -5.01 -7.11 1.97
C GLU A 103 -4.45 -5.87 2.66
N ASN A 104 -3.54 -5.13 1.99
CA ASN A 104 -2.67 -4.16 2.67
C ASN A 104 -2.48 -2.82 1.94
N TYR A 105 -2.90 -2.68 0.68
CA TYR A 105 -2.60 -1.48 -0.10
C TYR A 105 -3.77 -0.49 -0.06
N VAL A 106 -3.53 0.71 0.45
CA VAL A 106 -4.53 1.79 0.49
C VAL A 106 -4.29 2.71 -0.70
N ALA A 107 -5.30 2.84 -1.55
CA ALA A 107 -5.29 3.74 -2.69
C ALA A 107 -6.34 4.83 -2.51
N ASN A 108 -6.20 5.92 -3.25
CA ASN A 108 -7.25 6.91 -3.45
C ASN A 108 -8.06 6.57 -4.71
N CYS A 109 -9.34 6.91 -4.74
CA CYS A 109 -10.12 7.00 -5.96
C CYS A 109 -11.08 8.18 -5.89
N GLY A 110 -11.41 8.76 -7.05
CA GLY A 110 -12.44 9.78 -7.17
C GLY A 110 -13.85 9.18 -7.16
N ALA A 111 -14.86 10.01 -7.39
CA ALA A 111 -16.23 9.60 -7.62
C ALA A 111 -16.60 9.56 -9.11
N TYR A 112 -17.55 8.69 -9.46
CA TYR A 112 -18.37 8.83 -10.66
C TYR A 112 -19.35 10.01 -10.52
N HIS A 113 -20.03 10.36 -11.61
CA HIS A 113 -21.04 11.43 -11.63
C HIS A 113 -22.24 11.21 -10.68
N ASP A 114 -22.50 9.96 -10.30
CA ASP A 114 -23.56 9.59 -9.34
C ASP A 114 -23.06 9.57 -7.88
N GLY A 115 -21.77 9.88 -7.65
CA GLY A 115 -21.15 9.89 -6.34
C GLY A 115 -20.58 8.53 -5.89
N ALA A 116 -20.70 7.47 -6.69
CA ALA A 116 -20.13 6.17 -6.37
C ALA A 116 -18.59 6.18 -6.53
N PRO A 117 -17.81 5.40 -5.74
CA PRO A 117 -16.36 5.33 -5.90
C PRO A 117 -15.92 4.81 -7.28
N TYR A 118 -15.02 5.53 -7.96
CA TYR A 118 -14.47 5.17 -9.27
C TYR A 118 -13.15 4.40 -9.13
N ILE A 119 -13.24 3.14 -8.72
CA ILE A 119 -12.09 2.31 -8.32
C ILE A 119 -11.14 2.00 -9.48
N ASP A 120 -11.66 1.83 -10.70
CA ASP A 120 -10.84 1.56 -11.89
C ASP A 120 -9.85 2.70 -12.18
N HIS A 121 -10.10 3.90 -11.64
CA HIS A 121 -9.23 5.07 -11.73
C HIS A 121 -8.51 5.39 -10.41
N SER A 122 -8.24 4.37 -9.60
CA SER A 122 -7.48 4.53 -8.36
C SER A 122 -6.04 4.98 -8.60
N CYS A 123 -5.51 5.73 -7.63
CA CYS A 123 -4.15 6.26 -7.64
C CYS A 123 -3.53 6.23 -6.23
N ASP A 124 -2.21 6.36 -6.18
CA ASP A 124 -1.44 6.38 -4.94
C ASP A 124 -1.75 7.65 -4.12
N LEU A 125 -1.96 7.46 -2.81
CA LEU A 125 -1.87 8.55 -1.84
C LEU A 125 -0.39 8.91 -1.65
N LEU A 126 0.08 9.96 -2.33
CA LEU A 126 1.51 10.28 -2.38
C LEU A 126 2.05 10.79 -1.03
N GLU A 127 3.10 10.17 -0.52
CA GLU A 127 3.80 10.59 0.71
C GLU A 127 4.37 12.00 0.61
N SER A 128 4.92 12.37 -0.55
CA SER A 128 5.51 13.69 -0.76
C SER A 128 4.51 14.85 -0.61
N TRP A 129 3.23 14.59 -0.89
CA TRP A 129 2.16 15.57 -0.67
C TRP A 129 1.84 15.70 0.82
N TRP A 130 1.77 14.56 1.52
CA TRP A 130 1.60 14.54 2.96
C TRP A 130 2.73 15.26 3.69
N GLU A 131 3.99 14.97 3.40
CA GLU A 131 5.14 15.60 4.08
C GLU A 131 5.15 17.13 3.94
N SER A 132 4.63 17.64 2.82
CA SER A 132 4.59 19.08 2.58
C SER A 132 3.51 19.80 3.41
N ARG A 133 2.44 19.11 3.86
CA ARG A 133 1.21 19.79 4.34
C ARG A 133 0.49 19.11 5.49
N GLY A 134 0.72 17.82 5.72
CA GLY A 134 -0.06 16.96 6.59
C GLY A 134 -1.43 16.56 6.03
N CYS A 135 -1.67 16.74 4.72
CA CYS A 135 -2.90 16.35 4.03
C CYS A 135 -2.65 16.21 2.51
N TRP A 136 -3.57 15.56 1.79
CA TRP A 136 -3.48 15.40 0.33
C TRP A 136 -4.29 16.44 -0.47
N CYS A 137 -5.19 17.18 0.18
CA CYS A 137 -6.00 18.21 -0.47
C CYS A 137 -5.37 19.61 -0.32
N TRP A 138 -5.57 20.46 -1.32
CA TRP A 138 -5.11 21.85 -1.29
C TRP A 138 -5.86 22.72 -0.28
N ASP A 139 -7.14 22.43 -0.06
CA ASP A 139 -8.05 23.23 0.75
C ASP A 139 -8.41 22.56 2.09
N GLU A 140 -7.70 21.48 2.46
CA GLU A 140 -7.84 20.84 3.77
C GLU A 140 -6.66 21.14 4.71
N THR A 141 -6.93 20.96 5.99
CA THR A 141 -5.96 21.01 7.09
C THR A 141 -5.67 19.59 7.59
N PRO A 142 -4.50 19.35 8.22
CA PRO A 142 -4.20 18.05 8.85
C PRO A 142 -5.28 17.59 9.82
N GLU A 143 -5.90 18.51 10.56
CA GLU A 143 -6.98 18.23 11.50
C GLU A 143 -8.24 17.71 10.80
N GLN A 144 -8.55 18.24 9.61
CA GLN A 144 -9.67 17.75 8.79
C GLN A 144 -9.39 16.34 8.28
N SER A 145 -8.17 16.04 7.81
CA SER A 145 -7.80 14.67 7.42
C SER A 145 -7.86 13.71 8.62
N ALA A 146 -7.34 14.11 9.79
CA ALA A 146 -7.42 13.30 11.01
C ALA A 146 -8.87 13.03 11.45
N SER A 147 -9.79 13.99 11.23
CA SER A 147 -11.21 13.80 11.56
C SER A 147 -11.86 12.63 10.81
N ARG A 148 -11.36 12.26 9.62
CA ARG A 148 -11.85 11.13 8.82
C ARG A 148 -11.51 9.78 9.43
N VAL A 149 -10.44 9.72 10.21
CA VAL A 149 -10.09 8.55 11.00
C VAL A 149 -10.94 8.49 12.28
N LEU A 150 -11.12 9.64 12.93
CA LEU A 150 -11.83 9.72 14.21
C LEU A 150 -13.36 9.56 14.07
N ASN A 151 -13.93 9.99 12.94
CA ASN A 151 -15.35 9.92 12.61
C ASN A 151 -15.51 9.39 11.18
N PRO A 152 -15.23 8.10 10.93
CA PRO A 152 -15.19 7.57 9.58
C PRO A 152 -16.58 7.47 8.97
N VAL A 153 -16.68 7.90 7.71
CA VAL A 153 -17.87 7.70 6.88
C VAL A 153 -17.50 6.73 5.78
N PHE A 154 -18.29 5.67 5.63
CA PHE A 154 -18.06 4.64 4.63
C PHE A 154 -19.18 4.64 3.59
N VAL A 155 -18.82 4.32 2.35
CA VAL A 155 -19.75 4.03 1.26
C VAL A 155 -19.47 2.62 0.74
N ASP A 156 -20.51 1.97 0.22
CA ASP A 156 -20.36 0.63 -0.36
C ASP A 156 -19.62 0.72 -1.71
N ILE A 157 -18.80 -0.29 -1.96
CA ILE A 157 -18.13 -0.52 -3.23
C ILE A 157 -18.96 -1.58 -3.95
N ASP A 158 -19.64 -1.18 -5.01
CA ASP A 158 -20.38 -2.09 -5.91
C ASP A 158 -19.45 -2.88 -6.84
#